data_AF-A0A5D0SN74-F1
#
_entry.id   AF-A0A5D0SN74-F1
#
_cell.length_a   1.000
_cell.length_b   1.000
_cell.length_c   1.000
_cell.angle_alpha   90.00
_cell.angle_beta   90.00
_cell.angle_gamma   90.00
#
_symmetry.space_group_name_H-M   'P 1'
#
loop_
_entity.id
_entity.type
_entity.pdbx_description
1 polymer ?
#
loop_
_entity_poly.entity_id
_entity_poly.type
_entity_poly.pdbx_seq_one_letter_code
_entity_poly.pdbx_strand_id
1 'polypeptide(L)'
;MAGSALDTISADEARARLVDQLLAGGRIASPAVEQAFRRVPRHLFAPDDVSIDAAYADDVIVTKRGPDGRATSSISAPWLQAMMLHAAHLRPGAHVLEVGSGGYNAALIAEVVGPHGTVTSIDIDPDVTAHARAALDTAGYPHVEVATADAETGWPAATPYDAVIVTVEASDLPPAWLDQLAPDGTLVVPLRMRGNKRCLTLTRETDHLIAIDSIVCGFVPMQGTASHPVTRHALLGEEVTLRIDDPDTRALNLDALPTALSGPQIVAWSAVTIPPATSFDSLHLWLASQPLPYGQLAVDRDRAADLEPQNWVACPALLTDDSITYLTIRRLDDTAWQFGTRGYGPHAAPLTQHLLDLIAEWDRHHRTTPGPHIAVYPNGTVPPPTDQPRLVVTRRHSTTTITWTTSRSRA
;
A
#
# COMPACT_ATOMS: atom_id res chain seq x y z
N MET A 1 2.77 -32.13 -40.71
CA MET A 1 1.67 -31.18 -40.42
C MET A 1 2.14 -30.33 -39.27
N ALA A 2 2.27 -29.03 -39.54
CA ALA A 2 3.08 -28.07 -38.80
C ALA A 2 2.70 -27.96 -37.32
N GLY A 3 3.68 -28.17 -36.43
CA GLY A 3 3.60 -27.60 -35.09
C GLY A 3 3.75 -26.10 -35.22
N SER A 4 2.73 -25.36 -34.79
CA SER A 4 2.76 -23.90 -34.70
C SER A 4 3.99 -23.48 -33.89
N ALA A 5 4.91 -22.78 -34.54
CA ALA A 5 5.81 -21.87 -33.85
C ALA A 5 4.87 -20.86 -33.16
N LEU A 6 4.73 -20.98 -31.84
CA LEU A 6 4.14 -19.92 -31.05
C LEU A 6 5.08 -18.72 -31.22
N ASP A 7 4.61 -17.67 -31.88
CA ASP A 7 5.34 -16.41 -32.00
C ASP A 7 5.64 -15.89 -30.59
N THR A 8 6.82 -16.21 -30.06
CA THR A 8 7.33 -15.63 -28.82
C THR A 8 7.69 -14.20 -29.12
N ILE A 9 6.88 -13.27 -28.61
CA ILE A 9 7.07 -11.84 -28.74
C ILE A 9 8.45 -11.47 -28.20
N SER A 10 9.18 -10.62 -28.93
CA SER A 10 10.49 -10.17 -28.47
C SER A 10 10.36 -9.32 -27.19
N ALA A 11 11.41 -9.26 -26.38
CA ALA A 11 11.41 -8.45 -25.17
C ALA A 11 11.17 -6.95 -25.46
N ASP A 12 11.58 -6.47 -26.63
CA ASP A 12 11.37 -5.08 -27.05
C ASP A 12 9.91 -4.81 -27.41
N GLU A 13 9.26 -5.73 -28.13
CA GLU A 13 7.83 -5.64 -28.44
C GLU A 13 6.97 -5.76 -27.17
N ALA A 14 7.30 -6.70 -26.28
CA ALA A 14 6.61 -6.87 -25.00
C ALA A 14 6.74 -5.62 -24.11
N ARG A 15 7.95 -5.03 -24.05
CA ARG A 15 8.20 -3.75 -23.37
C ARG A 15 7.38 -2.63 -23.98
N ALA A 16 7.40 -2.48 -25.30
CA ALA A 16 6.66 -1.41 -25.96
C ALA A 16 5.16 -1.51 -25.70
N ARG A 17 4.60 -2.72 -25.79
CA ARG A 17 3.19 -2.99 -25.48
C ARG A 17 2.83 -2.63 -24.05
N LEU A 18 3.66 -3.00 -23.06
CA LEU A 18 3.42 -2.62 -21.66
C LEU A 18 3.37 -1.10 -21.51
N VAL A 19 4.32 -0.36 -22.07
CA VAL A 19 4.35 1.09 -21.95
C VAL A 19 3.14 1.73 -22.61
N ASP A 20 2.72 1.25 -23.79
CA ASP A 20 1.50 1.73 -24.46
C ASP A 20 0.25 1.51 -23.60
N GLN A 21 0.15 0.36 -22.94
CA GLN A 21 -0.95 0.05 -22.01
C GLN A 21 -0.96 0.99 -20.81
N LEU A 22 0.21 1.26 -20.20
CA LEU A 22 0.33 2.16 -19.06
C LEU A 22 0.00 3.62 -19.42
N LEU A 23 0.37 4.06 -20.63
CA LEU A 23 0.00 5.38 -21.15
C LEU A 23 -1.51 5.48 -21.40
N ALA A 24 -2.10 4.49 -22.08
CA ALA A 24 -3.54 4.44 -22.36
C ALA A 24 -4.38 4.40 -21.07
N GLY A 25 -3.86 3.74 -20.02
CA GLY A 25 -4.46 3.71 -18.68
C GLY A 25 -4.19 4.93 -17.81
N GLY A 26 -3.44 5.93 -18.30
CA GLY A 26 -3.08 7.14 -17.54
C GLY A 26 -2.15 6.89 -16.34
N ARG A 27 -1.43 5.76 -16.32
CA ARG A 27 -0.50 5.37 -15.24
C ARG A 27 0.88 6.02 -15.39
N ILE A 28 1.29 6.29 -16.62
CA ILE A 28 2.47 7.12 -16.92
C ILE A 28 1.99 8.52 -17.28
N ALA A 29 2.47 9.52 -16.55
CA ALA A 29 2.05 10.91 -16.69
C ALA A 29 3.19 11.89 -17.04
N SER A 30 4.43 11.41 -17.20
CA SER A 30 5.56 12.27 -17.60
C SER A 30 6.40 11.65 -18.72
N PRO A 31 6.90 12.46 -19.68
CA PRO A 31 7.78 11.97 -20.75
C PRO A 31 9.07 11.33 -20.24
N ALA A 32 9.61 11.81 -19.11
CA ALA A 32 10.82 11.24 -18.52
C ALA A 32 10.59 9.81 -18.01
N VAL A 33 9.46 9.57 -17.32
CA VAL A 33 9.08 8.23 -16.86
C VAL A 33 8.78 7.32 -18.05
N GLU A 34 8.09 7.80 -19.08
CA GLU A 34 7.88 7.03 -20.31
C GLU A 34 9.21 6.58 -20.93
N GLN A 35 10.16 7.50 -21.11
CA GLN A 35 11.47 7.19 -21.67
C GLN A 35 12.23 6.15 -20.84
N ALA A 36 12.19 6.27 -19.51
CA ALA A 36 12.79 5.29 -18.62
C ALA A 36 12.20 3.89 -18.84
N PHE A 37 10.87 3.76 -18.85
CA PHE A 37 10.20 2.47 -19.10
C PHE A 37 10.46 1.90 -20.50
N ARG A 38 10.65 2.74 -21.52
CA ARG A 38 11.01 2.29 -22.88
C ARG A 38 12.44 1.76 -22.95
N ARG A 39 13.33 2.21 -22.07
CA ARG A 39 14.75 1.83 -22.07
C ARG A 39 15.05 0.65 -21.17
N VAL A 40 14.56 0.67 -19.93
CA VAL A 40 14.98 -0.30 -18.91
C VAL A 40 14.42 -1.70 -19.23
N PRO A 41 15.27 -2.72 -19.42
CA PRO A 41 14.83 -4.07 -19.75
C PRO A 41 14.34 -4.83 -18.51
N ARG A 42 13.08 -4.61 -18.11
CA ARG A 42 12.44 -5.22 -16.91
C ARG A 42 12.71 -6.72 -16.74
N HIS A 43 12.73 -7.48 -17.83
CA HIS A 43 12.96 -8.94 -17.82
C HIS A 43 14.34 -9.35 -17.27
N LEU A 44 15.36 -8.48 -17.33
CA LEU A 44 16.69 -8.78 -16.76
C LEU A 44 16.72 -8.75 -15.23
N PHE A 45 15.69 -8.19 -14.61
CA PHE A 45 15.57 -8.12 -13.15
C PHE A 45 14.70 -9.26 -12.59
N ALA A 46 13.96 -9.98 -13.45
CA ALA A 46 13.10 -11.09 -13.06
C ALA A 46 13.91 -12.39 -12.88
N PRO A 47 13.41 -13.35 -12.07
CA PRO A 47 13.97 -14.70 -12.03
C PRO A 47 13.96 -15.38 -13.40
N ASP A 48 14.94 -16.25 -13.65
CA ASP A 48 15.15 -16.89 -14.97
C ASP A 48 13.98 -17.75 -15.46
N ASP A 49 13.12 -18.23 -14.55
CA ASP A 49 11.94 -19.04 -14.87
C ASP A 49 10.72 -18.19 -15.28
N VAL A 50 10.82 -16.86 -15.20
CA VAL A 50 9.77 -15.94 -15.62
C VAL A 50 9.85 -15.69 -17.13
N SER A 51 8.80 -16.05 -17.85
CA SER A 51 8.69 -15.76 -19.29
C SER A 51 8.70 -14.26 -19.59
N ILE A 52 9.11 -13.86 -20.80
CA ILE A 52 9.09 -12.46 -21.26
C ILE A 52 7.70 -11.83 -21.13
N ASP A 53 6.63 -12.55 -21.51
CA ASP A 53 5.27 -12.03 -21.40
C ASP A 53 4.88 -11.77 -19.93
N ALA A 54 5.25 -12.67 -19.01
CA ALA A 54 5.01 -12.47 -17.59
C ALA A 54 5.87 -11.33 -17.01
N ALA A 55 7.11 -11.18 -17.47
CA ALA A 55 7.99 -10.08 -17.05
C ALA A 55 7.43 -8.70 -17.42
N TYR A 56 6.68 -8.62 -18.52
CA TYR A 56 6.05 -7.39 -19.03
C TYR A 56 4.53 -7.36 -18.82
N ALA A 57 3.96 -8.25 -18.02
CA ALA A 57 2.60 -8.10 -17.53
C ALA A 57 2.54 -6.93 -16.53
N ASP A 58 1.39 -6.23 -16.47
CA ASP A 58 1.16 -5.21 -15.45
C ASP A 58 0.81 -5.82 -14.08
N ASP A 59 1.70 -6.67 -13.58
CA ASP A 59 1.52 -7.46 -12.35
C ASP A 59 2.85 -7.59 -11.58
N VAL A 60 2.74 -8.03 -10.33
CA VAL A 60 3.86 -8.28 -9.43
C VAL A 60 4.59 -9.58 -9.78
N ILE A 61 5.91 -9.57 -9.67
CA ILE A 61 6.74 -10.78 -9.83
C ILE A 61 7.40 -11.06 -8.49
N VAL A 62 7.01 -12.15 -7.82
CA VAL A 62 7.64 -12.57 -6.56
C VAL A 62 9.04 -13.11 -6.86
N THR A 63 10.06 -12.49 -6.29
CA THR A 63 11.47 -12.86 -6.49
C THR A 63 12.01 -13.70 -5.34
N LYS A 64 11.47 -13.52 -4.14
CA LYS A 64 11.88 -14.28 -2.95
C LYS A 64 10.72 -14.53 -2.01
N ARG A 65 10.70 -15.72 -1.42
CA ARG A 65 9.79 -16.11 -0.33
C ARG A 65 10.58 -16.43 0.93
N GLY A 66 9.99 -16.09 2.07
CA GLY A 66 10.50 -16.46 3.37
C GLY A 66 10.20 -17.92 3.72
N PRO A 67 10.69 -18.42 4.87
CA PRO A 67 10.46 -19.79 5.33
C PRO A 67 8.99 -20.16 5.53
N ASP A 68 8.14 -19.17 5.78
CA ASP A 68 6.68 -19.31 5.94
C ASP A 68 5.93 -19.28 4.59
N GLY A 69 6.65 -19.28 3.46
CA GLY A 69 6.10 -19.24 2.11
C GLY A 69 5.60 -17.86 1.67
N ARG A 70 5.66 -16.84 2.51
CA ARG A 70 5.22 -15.48 2.16
C ARG A 70 6.28 -14.76 1.34
N ALA A 71 5.85 -13.91 0.42
CA ALA A 71 6.77 -13.08 -0.35
C ALA A 71 7.53 -12.12 0.57
N THR A 72 8.85 -12.12 0.45
CA THR A 72 9.76 -11.21 1.17
C THR A 72 10.43 -10.21 0.22
N SER A 73 10.46 -10.50 -1.08
CA SER A 73 10.87 -9.57 -2.14
C SER A 73 10.04 -9.82 -3.40
N SER A 74 9.86 -8.75 -4.18
CA SER A 74 9.16 -8.79 -5.45
C SER A 74 9.54 -7.60 -6.33
N ILE A 75 9.45 -7.77 -7.64
CA ILE A 75 9.37 -6.63 -8.57
C ILE A 75 7.93 -6.14 -8.56
N SER A 76 7.72 -4.92 -8.07
CA SER A 76 6.40 -4.28 -8.03
C SER A 76 5.77 -4.16 -9.40
N ALA A 77 4.43 -4.12 -9.45
CA ALA A 77 3.70 -3.95 -10.69
C ALA A 77 4.12 -2.65 -11.42
N PRO A 78 4.28 -2.69 -12.76
CA PRO A 78 4.67 -1.54 -13.57
C PRO A 78 3.85 -0.28 -13.32
N TRP A 79 2.51 -0.38 -13.24
CA TRP A 79 1.65 0.77 -13.00
C TRP A 79 1.99 1.51 -11.70
N LEU A 80 2.32 0.77 -10.65
CA LEU A 80 2.60 1.35 -9.33
C LEU A 80 3.96 2.03 -9.32
N GLN A 81 4.97 1.43 -9.95
CA GLN A 81 6.29 2.05 -10.10
C GLN A 81 6.22 3.33 -10.95
N ALA A 82 5.46 3.32 -12.05
CA ALA A 82 5.24 4.51 -12.86
C ALA A 82 4.59 5.65 -12.06
N MET A 83 3.56 5.34 -11.28
CA MET A 83 2.89 6.34 -10.43
C MET A 83 3.80 6.83 -9.29
N MET A 84 4.59 5.98 -8.65
CA MET A 84 5.56 6.38 -7.62
C MET A 84 6.64 7.30 -8.17
N LEU A 85 7.21 7.00 -9.35
CA LEU A 85 8.23 7.86 -9.98
C LEU A 85 7.65 9.21 -10.40
N HIS A 86 6.40 9.24 -10.85
CA HIS A 86 5.70 10.49 -11.11
C HIS A 86 5.50 11.30 -9.83
N ALA A 87 5.01 10.66 -8.77
CA ALA A 87 4.70 11.29 -7.49
C ALA A 87 5.96 11.72 -6.73
N ALA A 88 7.13 11.12 -7.01
CA ALA A 88 8.41 11.55 -6.45
C ALA A 88 8.88 12.91 -6.99
N HIS A 89 8.30 13.41 -8.10
CA HIS A 89 8.68 14.69 -8.73
C HIS A 89 10.18 14.83 -9.03
N LEU A 90 10.82 13.71 -9.42
CA LEU A 90 12.24 13.65 -9.72
C LEU A 90 12.64 14.63 -10.83
N ARG A 91 13.82 15.23 -10.69
CA ARG A 91 14.40 16.17 -11.64
C ARG A 91 15.73 15.64 -12.18
N PRO A 92 16.13 16.03 -13.40
CA PRO A 92 17.49 15.77 -13.86
C PRO A 92 18.52 16.32 -12.87
N GLY A 93 19.52 15.52 -12.52
CA GLY A 93 20.53 15.86 -11.52
C GLY A 93 20.18 15.50 -10.07
N ALA A 94 18.99 14.95 -9.81
CA ALA A 94 18.57 14.62 -8.45
C ALA A 94 19.38 13.47 -7.83
N HIS A 95 19.58 13.54 -6.51
CA HIS A 95 20.17 12.51 -5.67
C HIS A 95 19.06 11.72 -4.97
N VAL A 96 18.96 10.42 -5.23
CA VAL A 96 17.82 9.61 -4.79
C VAL A 96 18.28 8.41 -3.96
N LEU A 97 17.62 8.22 -2.81
CA LEU A 97 17.71 7.00 -2.02
C LEU A 97 16.50 6.11 -2.33
N GLU A 98 16.74 4.89 -2.75
CA GLU A 98 15.73 3.83 -2.78
C GLU A 98 15.89 2.91 -1.56
N VAL A 99 14.79 2.65 -0.86
CA VAL A 99 14.73 1.69 0.25
C VAL A 99 13.89 0.49 -0.15
N GLY A 100 14.50 -0.70 -0.11
CA GLY A 100 13.95 -1.92 -0.71
C GLY A 100 14.45 -2.05 -2.15
N SER A 101 15.38 -2.97 -2.39
CA SER A 101 16.02 -3.10 -3.69
C SER A 101 15.41 -4.24 -4.50
N GLY A 102 15.41 -4.05 -5.82
CA GLY A 102 15.23 -5.12 -6.80
C GLY A 102 15.94 -4.81 -8.11
N GLY A 103 16.77 -3.75 -8.13
CA GLY A 103 17.46 -3.21 -9.30
C GLY A 103 16.56 -2.48 -10.31
N TYR A 104 15.38 -3.02 -10.62
CA TYR A 104 14.56 -2.48 -11.72
C TYR A 104 14.12 -1.03 -11.49
N ASN A 105 13.60 -0.72 -10.31
CA ASN A 105 13.17 0.65 -10.00
C ASN A 105 14.35 1.60 -9.86
N ALA A 106 15.48 1.16 -9.29
CA ALA A 106 16.73 1.92 -9.29
C ALA A 106 17.20 2.29 -10.72
N ALA A 107 17.11 1.37 -11.68
CA ALA A 107 17.42 1.64 -13.09
C ALA A 107 16.45 2.66 -13.71
N LEU A 108 15.16 2.56 -13.39
CA LEU A 108 14.17 3.56 -13.83
C LEU A 108 14.46 4.95 -13.24
N ILE A 109 14.80 5.02 -11.95
CA ILE A 109 15.21 6.28 -11.29
C ILE A 109 16.45 6.84 -11.99
N ALA A 110 17.45 6.01 -12.28
CA ALA A 110 18.69 6.42 -12.94
C ALA A 110 18.43 7.06 -14.32
N GLU A 111 17.52 6.49 -15.11
CA GLU A 111 17.09 7.10 -16.39
C GLU A 111 16.39 8.45 -16.19
N VAL A 112 15.56 8.60 -15.15
CA VAL A 112 14.81 9.84 -14.89
C VAL A 112 15.72 10.97 -14.39
N VAL A 113 16.66 10.67 -13.49
CA VAL A 113 17.59 11.68 -12.95
C VAL A 113 18.75 11.98 -13.90
N GLY A 114 19.03 11.06 -14.83
CA GLY A 114 20.03 11.23 -15.87
C GLY A 114 21.48 11.24 -15.35
N PRO A 115 22.46 11.56 -16.22
CA PRO A 115 23.88 11.33 -15.96
C PRO A 115 24.51 12.23 -14.89
N HIS A 116 23.78 13.25 -14.43
CA HIS A 116 24.21 14.16 -13.37
C HIS A 116 23.55 13.87 -12.02
N GLY A 117 22.56 12.97 -11.99
CA GLY A 117 21.94 12.50 -10.76
C GLY A 117 22.67 11.29 -10.21
N THR A 118 22.27 10.86 -9.02
CA THR A 118 22.80 9.66 -8.38
C THR A 118 21.68 8.85 -7.76
N VAL A 119 21.83 7.53 -7.76
CA VAL A 119 20.88 6.61 -7.17
C VAL A 119 21.63 5.68 -6.24
N THR A 120 21.23 5.66 -4.98
CA THR A 120 21.66 4.66 -4.00
C THR A 120 20.45 3.81 -3.63
N SER A 121 20.55 2.49 -3.80
CA SER A 121 19.49 1.53 -3.53
C SER A 121 19.94 0.57 -2.43
N ILE A 122 19.19 0.54 -1.32
CA ILE A 122 19.50 -0.30 -0.17
C ILE A 122 18.47 -1.39 0.06
N ASP A 123 18.94 -2.56 0.49
CA ASP A 123 18.08 -3.62 1.00
C ASP A 123 18.77 -4.33 2.17
N ILE A 124 18.00 -4.88 3.10
CA ILE A 124 18.55 -5.62 4.24
C ILE A 124 19.04 -7.02 3.84
N ASP A 125 18.52 -7.57 2.75
CA ASP A 125 18.78 -8.93 2.31
C ASP A 125 19.98 -8.97 1.33
N PRO A 126 21.09 -9.64 1.70
CA PRO A 126 22.27 -9.70 0.84
C PRO A 126 22.01 -10.42 -0.49
N ASP A 127 21.09 -11.38 -0.56
CA ASP A 127 20.76 -12.06 -1.82
C ASP A 127 20.04 -11.11 -2.77
N VAL A 128 19.14 -10.28 -2.25
CA VAL A 128 18.42 -9.26 -3.02
C VAL A 128 19.39 -8.22 -3.57
N THR A 129 20.31 -7.72 -2.75
CA THR A 129 21.32 -6.75 -3.22
C THR A 129 22.33 -7.34 -4.20
N ALA A 130 22.70 -8.62 -4.05
CA ALA A 130 23.58 -9.31 -5.00
C ALA A 130 22.90 -9.46 -6.37
N HIS A 131 21.63 -9.89 -6.39
CA HIS A 131 20.82 -9.98 -7.59
C HIS A 131 20.65 -8.61 -8.27
N ALA A 132 20.27 -7.59 -7.50
CA ALA A 132 20.09 -6.23 -8.00
C ALA A 132 21.35 -5.70 -8.68
N ARG A 133 22.54 -5.88 -8.06
CA ARG A 133 23.82 -5.44 -8.63
C ARG A 133 24.12 -6.14 -9.96
N ALA A 134 23.99 -7.46 -10.01
CA ALA A 134 24.25 -8.23 -11.23
C ALA A 134 23.28 -7.86 -12.37
N ALA A 135 21.99 -7.67 -12.06
CA ALA A 135 20.98 -7.26 -13.02
C ALA A 135 21.22 -5.83 -13.52
N LEU A 136 21.59 -4.89 -12.64
CA LEU A 136 21.95 -3.52 -12.99
C LEU A 136 23.18 -3.46 -13.90
N ASP A 137 24.24 -4.21 -13.58
CA ASP A 137 25.45 -4.31 -14.41
C ASP A 137 25.11 -4.82 -15.82
N THR A 138 24.31 -5.89 -15.90
CA THR A 138 23.88 -6.50 -17.16
C THR A 138 22.98 -5.57 -17.97
N ALA A 139 22.11 -4.81 -17.29
CA ALA A 139 21.21 -3.84 -17.91
C ALA A 139 21.89 -2.52 -18.31
N GLY A 140 23.18 -2.32 -17.97
CA GLY A 140 23.94 -1.13 -18.33
C GLY A 140 23.89 0.01 -17.32
N TYR A 141 23.56 -0.27 -16.05
CA TYR A 141 23.47 0.69 -14.96
C TYR A 141 24.49 0.45 -13.82
N PRO A 142 25.80 0.24 -14.10
CA PRO A 142 26.80 -0.07 -13.07
C PRO A 142 27.10 1.11 -12.12
N HIS A 143 26.58 2.29 -12.41
CA HIS A 143 26.77 3.51 -11.64
C HIS A 143 25.73 3.68 -10.52
N VAL A 144 24.68 2.85 -10.49
CA VAL A 144 23.74 2.79 -9.37
C VAL A 144 24.44 2.11 -8.19
N GLU A 145 24.54 2.82 -7.07
CA GLU A 145 25.11 2.26 -5.85
C GLU A 145 24.09 1.30 -5.22
N VAL A 146 24.48 0.05 -5.00
CA VAL A 146 23.67 -0.94 -4.28
C VAL A 146 24.37 -1.31 -2.98
N ALA A 147 23.69 -1.18 -1.85
CA ALA A 147 24.25 -1.51 -0.53
C ALA A 147 23.31 -2.41 0.30
N THR A 148 23.91 -3.32 1.06
CA THR A 148 23.18 -4.16 2.02
C THR A 148 23.11 -3.45 3.37
N ALA A 149 21.93 -2.99 3.77
CA ALA A 149 21.74 -2.21 4.99
C ALA A 149 20.31 -2.33 5.56
N ASP A 150 20.19 -2.19 6.88
CA ASP A 150 18.89 -1.96 7.52
C ASP A 150 18.43 -0.52 7.22
N ALA A 151 17.21 -0.39 6.71
CA ALA A 151 16.64 0.89 6.33
C ALA A 151 16.43 1.84 7.52
N GLU A 152 16.38 1.34 8.75
CA GLU A 152 16.22 2.14 9.98
C GLU A 152 17.20 3.33 10.05
N THR A 153 18.43 3.16 9.54
CA THR A 153 19.49 4.18 9.57
C THR A 153 19.64 4.96 8.26
N GLY A 154 18.80 4.69 7.26
CA GLY A 154 18.98 5.19 5.90
C GLY A 154 20.34 4.80 5.32
N TRP A 155 20.88 5.62 4.43
CA TRP A 155 22.23 5.45 3.89
C TRP A 155 22.97 6.79 3.84
N PRO A 156 24.09 6.97 4.55
CA PRO A 156 24.82 8.23 4.55
C PRO A 156 25.28 8.63 3.14
N ALA A 157 25.04 9.88 2.76
CA ALA A 157 25.51 10.47 1.50
C ALA A 157 26.29 11.76 1.75
N ALA A 158 27.08 12.18 0.75
CA ALA A 158 27.83 13.44 0.80
C ALA A 158 26.93 14.68 0.74
N THR A 159 25.74 14.54 0.14
CA THR A 159 24.70 15.56 0.05
C THR A 159 23.36 14.95 0.47
N PRO A 160 22.40 15.74 0.99
CA PRO A 160 21.04 15.26 1.23
C PRO A 160 20.40 14.71 -0.04
N TYR A 161 19.47 13.77 0.12
CA TYR A 161 18.70 13.23 -0.99
C TYR A 161 17.56 14.19 -1.38
N ASP A 162 17.41 14.44 -2.67
CA ASP A 162 16.26 15.18 -3.23
C ASP A 162 14.98 14.33 -3.15
N ALA A 163 15.11 13.01 -3.16
CA ALA A 163 13.99 12.10 -2.92
C ALA A 163 14.42 10.84 -2.18
N VAL A 164 13.52 10.34 -1.32
CA VAL A 164 13.60 9.00 -0.74
C VAL A 164 12.39 8.22 -1.24
N ILE A 165 12.62 7.10 -1.91
CA ILE A 165 11.56 6.24 -2.46
C ILE A 165 11.63 4.88 -1.77
N VAL A 166 10.61 4.58 -0.96
CA VAL A 166 10.50 3.32 -0.23
C VAL A 166 9.64 2.35 -1.04
N THR A 167 10.12 1.15 -1.30
CA THR A 167 9.43 0.11 -2.08
C THR A 167 9.08 -1.11 -1.24
N VAL A 168 8.96 -0.91 0.07
CA VAL A 168 8.46 -1.87 1.06
C VAL A 168 7.40 -1.22 1.93
N GLU A 169 6.52 -2.02 2.52
CA GLU A 169 5.48 -1.52 3.43
C GLU A 169 6.08 -1.14 4.79
N ALA A 170 6.16 0.16 5.03
CA ALA A 170 6.54 0.74 6.30
C ALA A 170 5.33 0.85 7.25
N SER A 171 5.55 0.68 8.54
CA SER A 171 4.56 0.95 9.59
C SER A 171 4.81 2.24 10.34
N ASP A 172 5.99 2.83 10.16
CA ASP A 172 6.54 4.00 10.86
C ASP A 172 7.58 4.66 9.95
N LEU A 173 8.00 5.89 10.24
CA LEU A 173 9.01 6.61 9.49
C LEU A 173 10.27 6.81 10.36
N PRO A 174 11.37 6.08 10.10
CA PRO A 174 12.64 6.31 10.78
C PRO A 174 13.13 7.76 10.62
N PRO A 175 13.65 8.40 11.69
CA PRO A 175 14.14 9.78 11.62
C PRO A 175 15.23 9.96 10.56
N ALA A 176 16.06 8.93 10.35
CA ALA A 176 17.15 8.97 9.37
C ALA A 176 16.67 9.32 7.96
N TRP A 177 15.48 8.87 7.55
CA TRP A 177 14.94 9.20 6.23
C TRP A 177 14.61 10.68 6.10
N LEU A 178 14.16 11.30 7.18
CA LEU A 178 13.85 12.73 7.23
C LEU A 178 15.14 13.54 7.36
N ASP A 179 16.07 13.12 8.20
CA ASP A 179 17.34 13.82 8.45
C ASP A 179 18.24 13.83 7.21
N GLN A 180 18.13 12.79 6.36
CA GLN A 180 18.88 12.68 5.10
C GLN A 180 18.15 13.30 3.90
N LEU A 181 16.88 13.70 4.05
CA LEU A 181 16.10 14.33 2.99
C LEU A 181 16.40 15.84 2.90
N ALA A 182 16.58 16.34 1.68
CA ALA A 182 16.72 17.76 1.42
C ALA A 182 15.48 18.55 1.93
N PRO A 183 15.62 19.85 2.25
CA PRO A 183 14.50 20.67 2.72
C PRO A 183 13.27 20.64 1.79
N ASP A 184 13.51 20.70 0.48
CA ASP A 184 12.46 20.66 -0.56
C ASP A 184 12.27 19.23 -1.14
N GLY A 185 12.84 18.22 -0.49
CA GLY A 185 12.82 16.85 -0.97
C GLY A 185 11.48 16.15 -0.74
N THR A 186 11.27 15.06 -1.49
CA THR A 186 10.06 14.24 -1.42
C THR A 186 10.33 12.87 -0.79
N LEU A 187 9.43 12.41 0.07
CA LEU A 187 9.43 11.04 0.57
C LEU A 187 8.23 10.29 0.00
N VAL A 188 8.47 9.31 -0.85
CA VAL A 188 7.44 8.42 -1.40
C VAL A 188 7.47 7.11 -0.62
N VAL A 189 6.42 6.84 0.17
CA VAL A 189 6.43 5.74 1.12
C VAL A 189 5.09 4.99 1.19
N PRO A 190 5.09 3.66 0.96
CA PRO A 190 3.98 2.77 1.32
C PRO A 190 3.84 2.71 2.85
N LEU A 191 2.94 3.51 3.40
CA LEU A 191 2.69 3.60 4.84
C LEU A 191 1.42 2.83 5.23
N ARG A 192 1.54 1.99 6.25
CA ARG A 192 0.42 1.27 6.84
C ARG A 192 -0.18 2.02 8.05
N MET A 193 -1.47 2.34 7.96
CA MET A 193 -2.25 3.05 8.98
C MET A 193 -3.45 2.18 9.39
N ARG A 194 -3.37 1.50 10.53
CA ARG A 194 -4.37 0.51 11.02
C ARG A 194 -4.74 -0.52 9.92
N GLY A 195 -3.74 -1.16 9.33
CA GLY A 195 -3.95 -2.15 8.26
C GLY A 195 -4.27 -1.58 6.87
N ASN A 196 -4.63 -0.30 6.76
CA ASN A 196 -4.82 0.37 5.47
C ASN A 196 -3.47 0.79 4.90
N LYS A 197 -3.25 0.51 3.62
CA LYS A 197 -1.95 0.66 2.97
C LYS A 197 -2.07 1.67 1.84
N ARG A 198 -1.28 2.74 1.93
CA ARG A 198 -1.24 3.80 0.91
C ARG A 198 0.21 4.20 0.68
N CYS A 199 0.59 4.34 -0.58
CA CYS A 199 1.81 5.02 -0.97
C CYS A 199 1.55 6.51 -0.87
N LEU A 200 2.17 7.16 0.09
CA LEU A 200 2.06 8.58 0.34
C LEU A 200 3.25 9.29 -0.30
N THR A 201 2.99 10.40 -0.97
CA THR A 201 4.03 11.39 -1.27
C THR A 201 4.00 12.43 -0.19
N LEU A 202 5.06 12.48 0.60
CA LEU A 202 5.21 13.35 1.74
C LEU A 202 6.20 14.47 1.43
N THR A 203 5.83 15.70 1.77
CA THR A 203 6.71 16.87 1.72
C THR A 203 6.85 17.48 3.11
N ARG A 204 7.97 18.16 3.34
CA ARG A 204 8.26 18.81 4.61
C ARG A 204 7.46 20.10 4.76
N GLU A 205 6.75 20.19 5.87
CA GLU A 205 6.32 21.43 6.51
C GLU A 205 7.25 21.75 7.68
N THR A 206 7.08 22.92 8.30
CA THR A 206 8.02 23.46 9.30
C THR A 206 8.46 22.43 10.37
N ASP A 207 7.51 21.65 10.92
CA ASP A 207 7.73 20.71 12.03
C ASP A 207 7.22 19.28 11.77
N HIS A 208 6.70 18.99 10.57
CA HIS A 208 6.11 17.70 10.23
C HIS A 208 6.11 17.45 8.72
N LEU A 209 5.65 16.27 8.30
CA LEU A 209 5.40 15.95 6.90
C LEU A 209 3.90 16.01 6.60
N ILE A 210 3.54 16.46 5.42
CA ILE A 210 2.16 16.41 4.89
C ILE A 210 2.11 15.55 3.64
N ALA A 211 1.02 14.79 3.48
CA ALA A 211 0.79 14.05 2.25
C ALA A 211 0.19 14.97 1.19
N ILE A 212 0.85 15.04 0.04
CA ILE A 212 0.37 15.78 -1.15
C ILE A 212 -0.23 14.85 -2.20
N ASP A 213 0.03 13.55 -2.11
CA ASP A 213 -0.57 12.51 -2.95
C ASP A 213 -0.73 11.21 -2.17
N SER A 214 -1.69 10.36 -2.57
CA SER A 214 -1.99 9.09 -1.93
C SER A 214 -2.52 8.06 -2.91
N ILE A 215 -1.78 6.96 -3.06
CA ILE A 215 -2.13 5.85 -3.96
C ILE A 215 -2.40 4.62 -3.11
N VAL A 216 -3.52 3.93 -3.33
CA VAL A 216 -3.79 2.64 -2.69
C VAL A 216 -2.83 1.60 -3.25
N CYS A 217 -2.12 0.89 -2.36
CA CYS A 217 -1.06 -0.02 -2.79
C CYS A 217 -0.89 -1.21 -1.83
N GLY A 218 -0.15 -2.21 -2.28
CA GLY A 218 0.35 -3.30 -1.44
C GLY A 218 1.82 -3.56 -1.73
N PHE A 219 2.60 -3.76 -0.67
CA PHE A 219 4.02 -4.10 -0.74
C PHE A 219 4.36 -5.24 0.21
N VAL A 220 5.53 -5.85 0.01
CA VAL A 220 6.11 -6.76 1.00
C VAL A 220 6.43 -5.99 2.29
N PRO A 221 6.28 -6.58 3.48
CA PRO A 221 6.49 -5.88 4.74
C PRO A 221 7.95 -5.50 4.95
N MET A 222 8.19 -4.31 5.53
CA MET A 222 9.50 -3.92 6.06
C MET A 222 10.05 -4.99 7.01
N GLN A 223 11.36 -5.23 6.90
CA GLN A 223 12.11 -6.17 7.73
C GLN A 223 13.14 -5.41 8.61
N GLY A 224 13.88 -6.11 9.46
CA GLY A 224 14.90 -5.50 10.31
C GLY A 224 14.34 -4.75 11.51
N THR A 225 15.05 -3.72 11.96
CA THR A 225 14.75 -2.94 13.16
C THR A 225 13.40 -2.24 13.09
N ALA A 226 13.03 -1.77 11.90
CA ALA A 226 11.74 -1.13 11.63
C ALA A 226 10.57 -2.13 11.44
N SER A 227 10.82 -3.45 11.60
CA SER A 227 9.77 -4.46 11.45
C SER A 227 8.68 -4.30 12.50
N HIS A 228 7.43 -4.21 12.03
CA HIS A 228 6.26 -4.20 12.89
C HIS A 228 5.19 -5.13 12.29
N PRO A 229 5.18 -6.42 12.64
CA PRO A 229 4.24 -7.37 12.08
C PRO A 229 2.81 -7.05 12.52
N VAL A 230 1.86 -7.28 11.60
CA VAL A 230 0.43 -7.28 11.90
C VAL A 230 0.10 -8.54 12.68
N THR A 231 -0.62 -8.40 13.80
CA THR A 231 -1.07 -9.54 14.59
C THR A 231 -2.13 -10.30 13.81
N ARG A 232 -2.06 -11.63 13.82
CA ARG A 232 -3.05 -12.50 13.18
C ARG A 232 -3.71 -13.35 14.25
N HIS A 233 -5.02 -13.32 14.28
CA HIS A 233 -5.83 -14.11 15.20
C HIS A 233 -6.76 -15.01 14.38
N ALA A 234 -6.55 -16.32 14.49
CA ALA A 234 -7.40 -17.32 13.87
C ALA A 234 -8.77 -17.29 14.56
N LEU A 235 -9.84 -17.08 13.78
CA LEU A 235 -11.21 -17.02 14.31
C LEU A 235 -11.96 -18.33 14.05
N LEU A 236 -11.83 -18.89 12.85
CA LEU A 236 -12.34 -20.22 12.49
C LEU A 236 -11.23 -20.91 11.72
N GLY A 237 -10.47 -21.78 12.39
CA GLY A 237 -9.26 -22.39 11.81
C GLY A 237 -8.31 -21.36 11.18
N GLU A 238 -7.62 -21.76 10.10
CA GLU A 238 -6.82 -20.84 9.28
C GLU A 238 -7.63 -20.17 8.15
N GLU A 239 -8.87 -20.60 7.94
CA GLU A 239 -9.77 -20.14 6.87
C GLU A 239 -10.37 -18.76 7.17
N VAL A 240 -10.52 -18.39 8.44
CA VAL A 240 -10.97 -17.05 8.84
C VAL A 240 -9.99 -16.46 9.84
N THR A 241 -9.30 -15.41 9.43
CA THR A 241 -8.27 -14.75 10.25
C THR A 241 -8.58 -13.27 10.41
N LEU A 242 -8.52 -12.76 11.63
CA LEU A 242 -8.51 -11.33 11.93
C LEU A 242 -7.08 -10.80 11.94
N ARG A 243 -6.84 -9.73 11.16
CA ARG A 243 -5.57 -9.02 11.11
C ARG A 243 -5.67 -7.72 11.90
N ILE A 244 -4.74 -7.51 12.84
CA ILE A 244 -4.80 -6.41 13.81
C ILE A 244 -3.48 -5.63 13.81
N ASP A 245 -3.57 -4.36 13.41
CA ASP A 245 -2.48 -3.37 13.45
C ASP A 245 -2.82 -2.20 14.40
N ASP A 246 -3.99 -2.28 15.02
CA ASP A 246 -4.58 -1.29 15.91
C ASP A 246 -4.23 -1.59 17.38
N PRO A 247 -3.71 -0.63 18.15
CA PRO A 247 -3.35 -0.86 19.56
C PRO A 247 -4.56 -1.17 20.45
N ASP A 248 -5.70 -0.50 20.26
CA ASP A 248 -6.89 -0.71 21.09
C ASP A 248 -7.46 -2.12 20.89
N THR A 249 -7.52 -2.58 19.64
CA THR A 249 -7.94 -3.94 19.31
C THR A 249 -6.96 -5.00 19.83
N ARG A 250 -5.66 -4.70 19.90
CA ARG A 250 -4.67 -5.61 20.52
C ARG A 250 -4.88 -5.80 22.02
N ALA A 251 -5.59 -4.88 22.69
CA ALA A 251 -5.89 -4.96 24.10
C ALA A 251 -7.17 -5.74 24.41
N LEU A 252 -8.00 -6.05 23.40
CA LEU A 252 -9.24 -6.81 23.56
C LEU A 252 -8.95 -8.29 23.83
N ASN A 253 -9.86 -8.93 24.58
CA ASN A 253 -9.92 -10.39 24.66
C ASN A 253 -10.82 -10.92 23.56
N LEU A 254 -10.24 -11.59 22.56
CA LEU A 254 -10.93 -12.03 21.35
C LEU A 254 -11.40 -13.49 21.40
N ASP A 255 -11.23 -14.19 22.53
CA ASP A 255 -11.53 -15.62 22.67
C ASP A 255 -13.02 -15.95 22.44
N ALA A 256 -13.91 -14.96 22.61
CA ALA A 256 -15.34 -15.12 22.37
C ALA A 256 -15.72 -15.03 20.89
N LEU A 257 -14.88 -14.43 20.03
CA LEU A 257 -15.20 -14.20 18.62
C LEU A 257 -15.41 -15.47 17.77
N PRO A 258 -14.64 -16.57 17.94
CA PRO A 258 -14.94 -17.84 17.28
C PRO A 258 -16.36 -18.36 17.55
N THR A 259 -16.80 -18.25 18.81
CA THR A 259 -18.16 -18.66 19.21
C THR A 259 -19.20 -17.70 18.64
N ALA A 260 -18.92 -16.40 18.64
CA ALA A 260 -19.79 -15.39 18.05
C ALA A 260 -20.04 -15.65 16.55
N LEU A 261 -18.98 -15.91 15.77
CA LEU A 261 -19.07 -16.20 14.34
C LEU A 261 -19.81 -17.50 14.02
N SER A 262 -19.84 -18.45 14.95
CA SER A 262 -20.62 -19.69 14.83
C SER A 262 -22.09 -19.51 15.22
N GLY A 263 -22.45 -18.32 15.72
CA GLY A 263 -23.79 -17.99 16.21
C GLY A 263 -24.70 -17.36 15.15
N PRO A 264 -25.89 -16.87 15.57
CA PRO A 264 -26.82 -16.18 14.69
C PRO A 264 -26.20 -14.93 14.07
N GLN A 265 -26.45 -14.75 12.77
CA GLN A 265 -25.98 -13.61 12.02
C GLN A 265 -27.05 -12.51 11.94
N ILE A 266 -26.60 -11.25 11.97
CA ILE A 266 -27.39 -10.09 11.57
C ILE A 266 -26.84 -9.58 10.24
N VAL A 267 -27.70 -9.54 9.21
CA VAL A 267 -27.37 -8.94 7.91
C VAL A 267 -28.23 -7.70 7.73
N ALA A 268 -27.60 -6.57 7.40
CA ALA A 268 -28.31 -5.34 7.11
C ALA A 268 -27.69 -4.63 5.90
N TRP A 269 -28.53 -3.94 5.12
CA TRP A 269 -28.12 -3.30 3.87
C TRP A 269 -28.32 -1.79 3.96
N SER A 270 -27.32 -1.02 3.51
CA SER A 270 -27.41 0.44 3.47
C SER A 270 -28.23 0.91 2.27
N ALA A 271 -28.68 2.17 2.27
CA ALA A 271 -29.25 2.81 1.07
C ALA A 271 -28.16 3.14 0.01
N VAL A 272 -26.90 2.95 0.35
CA VAL A 272 -25.76 3.38 -0.45
C VAL A 272 -25.48 2.38 -1.58
N THR A 273 -25.41 2.90 -2.80
CA THR A 273 -25.06 2.13 -3.99
C THR A 273 -23.91 2.78 -4.76
N ILE A 274 -23.15 1.94 -5.49
CA ILE A 274 -22.07 2.38 -6.38
C ILE A 274 -22.17 1.71 -7.75
N PRO A 275 -21.88 2.42 -8.85
CA PRO A 275 -21.74 1.80 -10.16
C PRO A 275 -20.54 0.83 -10.23
N PRO A 276 -20.54 -0.13 -11.17
CA PRO A 276 -19.36 -0.93 -11.48
C PRO A 276 -18.12 -0.07 -11.72
N ALA A 277 -16.95 -0.59 -11.35
CA ALA A 277 -15.65 0.07 -11.50
C ALA A 277 -15.49 1.43 -10.76
N THR A 278 -16.40 1.76 -9.84
CA THR A 278 -16.24 2.93 -8.95
C THR A 278 -15.28 2.58 -7.81
N SER A 279 -14.22 3.37 -7.61
CA SER A 279 -13.37 3.24 -6.42
C SER A 279 -14.13 3.67 -5.17
N PHE A 280 -13.96 2.90 -4.10
CA PHE A 280 -14.48 3.18 -2.77
C PHE A 280 -13.37 3.06 -1.71
N ASP A 281 -12.10 3.23 -2.12
CA ASP A 281 -10.97 2.99 -1.23
C ASP A 281 -10.91 3.98 -0.05
N SER A 282 -11.54 5.14 -0.18
CA SER A 282 -11.71 6.09 0.92
C SER A 282 -12.67 5.55 2.00
N LEU A 283 -13.60 4.64 1.67
CA LEU A 283 -14.48 4.00 2.66
C LEU A 283 -13.65 3.16 3.64
N HIS A 284 -12.71 2.36 3.16
CA HIS A 284 -11.88 1.51 4.03
C HIS A 284 -11.05 2.34 5.01
N LEU A 285 -10.45 3.43 4.52
CA LEU A 285 -9.69 4.35 5.36
C LEU A 285 -10.61 5.10 6.34
N TRP A 286 -11.81 5.48 5.92
CA TRP A 286 -12.81 6.14 6.77
C TRP A 286 -13.22 5.23 7.93
N LEU A 287 -13.56 3.97 7.64
CA LEU A 287 -13.92 2.98 8.65
C LEU A 287 -12.76 2.72 9.63
N ALA A 288 -11.54 2.64 9.11
CA ALA A 288 -10.35 2.53 9.93
C ALA A 288 -10.04 3.79 10.73
N SER A 289 -10.63 4.94 10.40
CA SER A 289 -10.37 6.19 11.12
C SER A 289 -11.29 6.40 12.32
N GLN A 290 -12.23 5.48 12.57
CA GLN A 290 -13.22 5.61 13.63
C GLN A 290 -12.64 5.22 15.01
N PRO A 291 -13.13 5.84 16.10
CA PRO A 291 -12.66 5.61 17.47
C PRO A 291 -13.26 4.32 18.07
N LEU A 292 -13.22 3.23 17.31
CA LEU A 292 -13.64 1.90 17.73
C LEU A 292 -12.54 0.89 17.43
N PRO A 293 -12.46 -0.22 18.18
CA PRO A 293 -11.59 -1.32 17.82
C PRO A 293 -11.84 -1.78 16.38
N TYR A 294 -10.77 -1.90 15.62
CA TYR A 294 -10.74 -2.14 14.18
C TYR A 294 -9.76 -3.27 13.82
N GLY A 295 -10.17 -4.11 12.89
CA GLY A 295 -9.31 -5.08 12.25
C GLY A 295 -9.68 -5.30 10.79
N GLN A 296 -8.92 -6.18 10.14
CA GLN A 296 -9.21 -6.63 8.77
C GLN A 296 -9.45 -8.14 8.76
N LEU A 297 -10.65 -8.55 8.34
CA LEU A 297 -11.00 -9.94 8.17
C LEU A 297 -10.42 -10.47 6.85
N ALA A 298 -9.71 -11.58 6.93
CA ALA A 298 -9.30 -12.38 5.78
C ALA A 298 -10.07 -13.70 5.82
N VAL A 299 -10.68 -14.06 4.70
CA VAL A 299 -11.56 -15.22 4.56
C VAL A 299 -11.11 -16.02 3.33
N ASP A 300 -10.83 -17.30 3.55
CA ASP A 300 -10.63 -18.26 2.47
C ASP A 300 -11.96 -18.47 1.74
N ARG A 301 -11.99 -18.06 0.47
CA ARG A 301 -13.21 -18.06 -0.34
C ARG A 301 -13.76 -19.46 -0.58
N ASP A 302 -12.90 -20.47 -0.66
CA ASP A 302 -13.32 -21.83 -0.99
C ASP A 302 -13.82 -22.58 0.26
N ARG A 303 -13.40 -22.13 1.44
CA ARG A 303 -13.69 -22.79 2.72
C ARG A 303 -14.74 -22.09 3.58
N ALA A 304 -14.90 -20.78 3.43
CA ALA A 304 -15.83 -19.97 4.23
C ALA A 304 -16.59 -18.95 3.36
N ALA A 305 -17.11 -19.42 2.22
CA ALA A 305 -17.79 -18.59 1.22
C ALA A 305 -19.06 -17.87 1.75
N ASP A 306 -19.72 -18.45 2.74
CA ASP A 306 -20.96 -17.98 3.36
C ASP A 306 -20.81 -16.68 4.15
N LEU A 307 -19.58 -16.35 4.57
CA LEU A 307 -19.28 -15.08 5.22
C LEU A 307 -19.43 -13.89 4.27
N GLU A 308 -19.21 -14.08 2.97
CA GLU A 308 -19.37 -13.04 1.93
C GLU A 308 -18.81 -11.65 2.32
N PRO A 309 -17.55 -11.54 2.77
CA PRO A 309 -16.94 -10.23 3.03
C PRO A 309 -16.83 -9.43 1.73
N GLN A 310 -16.87 -8.10 1.83
CA GLN A 310 -16.68 -7.23 0.67
C GLN A 310 -15.30 -7.46 0.03
N ASN A 311 -14.28 -7.78 0.83
CA ASN A 311 -12.93 -8.10 0.39
C ASN A 311 -12.41 -9.37 1.08
N TRP A 312 -12.11 -10.42 0.32
CA TRP A 312 -11.68 -11.72 0.86
C TRP A 312 -10.32 -11.69 1.58
N VAL A 313 -9.47 -10.70 1.31
CA VAL A 313 -8.10 -10.65 1.83
C VAL A 313 -7.95 -9.69 3.01
N ALA A 314 -8.71 -8.58 3.00
CA ALA A 314 -8.60 -7.52 4.00
C ALA A 314 -9.90 -6.71 4.09
N CYS A 315 -10.98 -7.34 4.56
CA CYS A 315 -12.25 -6.66 4.78
C CYS A 315 -12.26 -5.87 6.09
N PRO A 316 -12.60 -4.57 6.09
CA PRO A 316 -12.80 -3.79 7.31
C PRO A 316 -13.78 -4.47 8.27
N ALA A 317 -13.39 -4.55 9.55
CA ALA A 317 -14.21 -5.08 10.64
C ALA A 317 -14.14 -4.19 11.88
N LEU A 318 -15.29 -3.93 12.50
CA LEU A 318 -15.41 -3.29 13.81
C LEU A 318 -15.72 -4.35 14.87
N LEU A 319 -15.12 -4.20 16.05
CA LEU A 319 -15.13 -5.26 17.06
C LEU A 319 -15.41 -4.74 18.48
N THR A 320 -15.94 -5.64 19.30
CA THR A 320 -15.86 -5.63 20.76
C THR A 320 -15.15 -6.92 21.20
N ASP A 321 -15.02 -7.17 22.51
CA ASP A 321 -14.46 -8.43 23.02
C ASP A 321 -15.26 -9.68 22.55
N ASP A 322 -16.57 -9.53 22.31
CA ASP A 322 -17.48 -10.65 22.07
C ASP A 322 -18.28 -10.58 20.77
N SER A 323 -18.08 -9.51 19.98
CA SER A 323 -18.88 -9.25 18.78
C SER A 323 -18.03 -8.66 17.67
N ILE A 324 -18.42 -8.96 16.43
CA ILE A 324 -17.74 -8.49 15.23
C ILE A 324 -18.78 -8.12 14.18
N THR A 325 -18.55 -7.03 13.46
CA THR A 325 -19.27 -6.71 12.22
C THR A 325 -18.27 -6.35 11.13
N TYR A 326 -18.56 -6.74 9.89
CA TYR A 326 -17.71 -6.44 8.75
C TYR A 326 -18.52 -6.01 7.53
N LEU A 327 -17.83 -5.31 6.63
CA LEU A 327 -18.42 -4.82 5.38
C LEU A 327 -18.75 -5.99 4.44
N THR A 328 -19.95 -5.97 3.85
CA THR A 328 -20.33 -6.86 2.74
C THR A 328 -20.83 -6.03 1.57
N ILE A 329 -20.89 -6.61 0.38
CA ILE A 329 -21.42 -5.97 -0.81
C ILE A 329 -22.18 -6.98 -1.66
N ARG A 330 -23.27 -6.55 -2.29
CA ARG A 330 -24.01 -7.37 -3.25
C ARG A 330 -24.27 -6.60 -4.53
N ARG A 331 -24.40 -7.34 -5.63
CA ARG A 331 -24.93 -6.80 -6.88
C ARG A 331 -26.45 -6.69 -6.77
N LEU A 332 -27.00 -5.51 -7.06
CA LEU A 332 -28.45 -5.32 -7.19
C LEU A 332 -28.91 -5.65 -8.60
N ASP A 333 -28.19 -5.13 -9.59
CA ASP A 333 -28.41 -5.33 -11.02
C ASP A 333 -27.10 -5.10 -11.80
N ASP A 334 -27.18 -4.93 -13.11
CA ASP A 334 -26.00 -4.74 -13.98
C ASP A 334 -25.33 -3.37 -13.80
N THR A 335 -25.99 -2.44 -13.09
CA THR A 335 -25.60 -1.03 -12.97
C THR A 335 -25.24 -0.62 -11.55
N ALA A 336 -25.55 -1.43 -10.54
CA ALA A 336 -25.39 -1.06 -9.15
C ALA A 336 -24.94 -2.20 -8.22
N TRP A 337 -24.00 -1.86 -7.35
CA TRP A 337 -23.65 -2.62 -6.16
C TRP A 337 -24.13 -1.90 -4.91
N GLN A 338 -24.54 -2.64 -3.89
CA GLN A 338 -25.02 -2.10 -2.61
C GLN A 338 -24.13 -2.58 -1.47
N PHE A 339 -23.71 -1.65 -0.61
CA PHE A 339 -22.99 -1.98 0.62
C PHE A 339 -23.95 -2.43 1.72
N GLY A 340 -23.48 -3.37 2.52
CA GLY A 340 -24.15 -3.86 3.71
C GLY A 340 -23.17 -4.28 4.77
N THR A 341 -23.69 -4.86 5.82
CA THR A 341 -22.93 -5.26 7.01
C THR A 341 -23.41 -6.64 7.47
N ARG A 342 -22.46 -7.41 8.01
CA ARG A 342 -22.70 -8.74 8.57
C ARG A 342 -22.13 -8.76 9.98
N GLY A 343 -23.00 -8.89 10.98
CA GLY A 343 -22.65 -8.85 12.40
C GLY A 343 -22.92 -10.15 13.14
N TYR A 344 -22.09 -10.44 14.13
CA TYR A 344 -22.09 -11.64 14.96
C TYR A 344 -21.80 -11.30 16.43
N GLY A 345 -22.36 -12.09 17.35
CA GLY A 345 -22.16 -11.92 18.79
C GLY A 345 -23.24 -11.09 19.50
N PRO A 346 -23.18 -10.97 20.85
CA PRO A 346 -24.20 -10.32 21.67
C PRO A 346 -24.48 -8.85 21.31
N HIS A 347 -23.47 -8.15 20.79
CA HIS A 347 -23.53 -6.75 20.37
C HIS A 347 -23.59 -6.59 18.85
N ALA A 348 -23.94 -7.64 18.10
CA ALA A 348 -24.04 -7.60 16.64
C ALA A 348 -24.98 -6.51 16.13
N ALA A 349 -26.14 -6.32 16.77
CA ALA A 349 -27.16 -5.36 16.33
C ALA A 349 -26.65 -3.90 16.38
N PRO A 350 -26.19 -3.38 17.54
CA PRO A 350 -25.66 -2.02 17.60
C PRO A 350 -24.40 -1.83 16.74
N LEU A 351 -23.49 -2.81 16.66
CA LEU A 351 -22.31 -2.71 15.80
C LEU A 351 -22.69 -2.63 14.31
N THR A 352 -23.62 -3.47 13.87
CA THR A 352 -24.11 -3.51 12.48
C THR A 352 -24.76 -2.19 12.09
N GLN A 353 -25.60 -1.62 12.98
CA GLN A 353 -26.20 -0.31 12.75
C GLN A 353 -25.14 0.78 12.67
N HIS A 354 -24.16 0.76 13.58
CA HIS A 354 -23.08 1.75 13.57
C HIS A 354 -22.27 1.71 12.27
N LEU A 355 -21.94 0.51 11.77
CA LEU A 355 -21.22 0.37 10.50
C LEU A 355 -22.06 0.87 9.30
N LEU A 356 -23.39 0.70 9.32
CA LEU A 356 -24.28 1.30 8.31
C LEU A 356 -24.28 2.83 8.36
N ASP A 357 -24.33 3.40 9.56
CA ASP A 357 -24.28 4.85 9.75
C ASP A 357 -22.96 5.44 9.21
N LEU A 358 -21.84 4.74 9.43
CA LEU A 358 -20.54 5.12 8.88
C LEU A 358 -20.49 5.04 7.34
N ILE A 359 -21.13 4.03 6.74
CA ILE A 359 -21.24 3.92 5.27
C ILE A 359 -22.05 5.11 4.71
N ALA A 360 -23.16 5.46 5.36
CA ALA A 360 -24.00 6.59 4.96
C ALA A 360 -23.28 7.94 5.13
N GLU A 361 -22.51 8.10 6.20
CA GLU A 361 -21.71 9.32 6.44
C GLU A 361 -20.61 9.48 5.38
N TRP A 362 -19.92 8.38 5.06
CA TRP A 362 -18.92 8.37 3.98
C TRP A 362 -19.53 8.75 2.63
N ASP A 363 -20.67 8.15 2.27
CA ASP A 363 -21.42 8.48 1.05
C ASP A 363 -21.73 9.97 0.97
N ARG A 364 -22.23 10.55 2.07
CA ARG A 364 -22.68 11.94 2.12
C ARG A 364 -21.54 12.95 2.08
N HIS A 365 -20.41 12.66 2.72
CA HIS A 365 -19.38 13.67 3.00
C HIS A 365 -17.98 13.38 2.45
N HIS A 366 -17.68 12.13 2.09
CA HIS A 366 -16.30 11.70 1.83
C HIS A 366 -16.08 10.94 0.52
N ARG A 367 -17.15 10.40 -0.11
CA ARG A 367 -17.01 9.65 -1.37
C ARG A 367 -16.41 10.52 -2.49
N THR A 368 -16.89 11.75 -2.63
CA THR A 368 -16.59 12.61 -3.79
C THR A 368 -15.64 13.76 -3.45
N THR A 369 -15.03 13.74 -2.27
CA THR A 369 -14.06 14.76 -1.84
C THR A 369 -12.62 14.27 -2.08
N PRO A 370 -11.60 15.16 -2.06
CA PRO A 370 -10.20 14.81 -2.31
C PRO A 370 -9.53 13.83 -1.32
N GLY A 371 -10.28 13.19 -0.42
CA GLY A 371 -9.76 12.34 0.65
C GLY A 371 -9.37 13.13 1.91
N PRO A 372 -8.92 12.42 2.97
CA PRO A 372 -8.53 13.07 4.21
C PRO A 372 -7.17 13.76 4.10
N HIS A 373 -6.95 14.76 4.96
CA HIS A 373 -5.62 15.32 5.18
C HIS A 373 -4.78 14.36 6.01
N ILE A 374 -3.61 13.97 5.51
CA ILE A 374 -2.68 13.08 6.21
C ILE A 374 -1.42 13.86 6.56
N ALA A 375 -1.04 13.83 7.83
CA ALA A 375 0.19 14.44 8.33
C ALA A 375 0.97 13.45 9.20
N VAL A 376 2.30 13.48 9.11
CA VAL A 376 3.19 12.62 9.89
C VAL A 376 4.13 13.50 10.71
N TYR A 377 3.98 13.43 12.02
CA TYR A 377 4.75 14.20 12.98
C TYR A 377 5.88 13.32 13.56
N PRO A 378 7.06 13.88 13.85
CA PRO A 378 8.04 13.20 14.70
C PRO A 378 7.42 12.81 16.05
N ASN A 379 7.85 11.68 16.62
CA ASN A 379 7.35 11.23 17.92
C ASN A 379 7.63 12.27 19.01
N GLY A 380 6.65 12.46 19.91
CA GLY A 380 6.66 13.50 20.94
C GLY A 380 6.07 14.84 20.49
N THR A 381 5.88 15.08 19.20
CA THR A 381 5.14 16.24 18.71
C THR A 381 3.65 16.04 18.92
N VAL A 382 2.98 17.02 19.52
CA VAL A 382 1.52 17.00 19.75
C VAL A 382 0.82 17.58 18.52
N PRO A 383 0.03 16.80 17.76
CA PRO A 383 -0.71 17.35 16.64
C PRO A 383 -1.69 18.45 17.09
N PRO A 384 -1.92 19.50 16.28
CA PRO A 384 -2.85 20.58 16.63
C PRO A 384 -4.25 20.03 16.99
N PRO A 385 -4.98 20.60 17.95
CA PRO A 385 -6.36 20.17 18.20
C PRO A 385 -7.26 20.42 16.98
N THR A 386 -8.27 19.58 16.79
CA THR A 386 -9.26 19.74 15.71
C THR A 386 -10.64 19.30 16.17
N ASP A 387 -11.70 19.91 15.62
CA ASP A 387 -13.09 19.48 15.77
C ASP A 387 -13.50 18.44 14.71
N GLN A 388 -12.63 18.17 13.74
CA GLN A 388 -12.88 17.22 12.66
C GLN A 388 -12.65 15.78 13.12
N PRO A 389 -13.36 14.79 12.53
CA PRO A 389 -13.06 13.39 12.74
C PRO A 389 -11.59 13.10 12.38
N ARG A 390 -10.84 12.55 13.33
CA ARG A 390 -9.42 12.31 13.15
C ARG A 390 -8.98 11.00 13.79
N LEU A 391 -8.25 10.22 13.02
CA LEU A 391 -7.44 9.11 13.52
C LEU A 391 -6.03 9.58 13.84
N VAL A 392 -5.48 9.05 14.94
CA VAL A 392 -4.09 9.23 15.36
C VAL A 392 -3.44 7.86 15.49
N VAL A 393 -2.37 7.61 14.74
CA VAL A 393 -1.58 6.38 14.77
C VAL A 393 -0.19 6.72 15.28
N THR A 394 0.07 6.42 16.55
CA THR A 394 1.39 6.62 17.17
C THR A 394 2.23 5.36 17.06
N ARG A 395 3.48 5.54 16.66
CA ARG A 395 4.51 4.51 16.52
C ARG A 395 5.78 4.95 17.25
N ARG A 396 6.87 4.21 17.07
CA ARG A 396 8.14 4.45 17.79
C ARG A 396 8.76 5.80 17.41
N HIS A 397 8.72 6.15 16.12
CA HIS A 397 9.41 7.30 15.55
C HIS A 397 8.47 8.40 15.10
N SER A 398 7.21 8.09 14.79
CA SER A 398 6.25 9.06 14.28
C SER A 398 4.84 8.92 14.86
N THR A 399 4.08 10.00 14.75
CA THR A 399 2.62 10.01 14.93
C THR A 399 1.98 10.46 13.62
N THR A 400 1.23 9.56 13.00
CA THR A 400 0.45 9.86 11.79
C THR A 400 -0.96 10.29 12.17
N THR A 401 -1.45 11.38 11.57
CA THR A 401 -2.85 11.80 11.70
C THR A 401 -3.57 11.72 10.37
N ILE A 402 -4.83 11.28 10.38
CA ILE A 402 -5.72 11.23 9.22
C ILE A 402 -6.97 12.02 9.61
N THR A 403 -7.12 13.21 9.05
CA THR A 403 -8.19 14.16 9.40
C THR A 403 -9.18 14.28 8.25
N TRP A 404 -10.44 13.95 8.51
CA TRP A 404 -11.51 13.99 7.51
C TRP A 404 -12.20 15.33 7.56
N THR A 405 -12.10 16.09 6.47
CA THR A 405 -12.78 17.37 6.35
C THR A 405 -14.27 17.13 6.09
N THR A 406 -15.11 17.58 7.02
CA THR A 406 -16.54 17.69 6.80
C THR A 406 -16.80 19.05 6.15
N SER A 407 -17.40 19.07 4.95
CA SER A 407 -17.89 20.34 4.42
C SER A 407 -18.96 20.84 5.38
N ARG A 408 -18.69 21.89 6.16
CA ARG A 408 -19.77 22.61 6.83
C ARG A 408 -20.76 22.99 5.74
N SER A 409 -22.01 22.57 5.86
CA SER A 409 -23.05 23.01 4.93
C SER A 409 -22.95 24.52 4.81
N ARG A 410 -22.82 25.06 3.59
CA ARG A 410 -23.09 26.47 3.38
C ARG A 410 -24.52 26.69 3.88
N ALA A 411 -24.63 27.34 5.04
CA ALA A 411 -25.90 27.73 5.64
C ALA A 411 -26.60 28.76 4.74
#